data_AF-A0A9R0Y5K9-F1
#
_entry.id   AF-A0A9R0Y5K9-F1
#
_cell.length_a   1.000
_cell.length_b   1.000
_cell.length_c   1.000
_cell.angle_alpha   90.00
_cell.angle_beta   90.00
_cell.angle_gamma   90.00
#
_symmetry.space_group_name_H-M   'P 1'
#
loop_
_entity.id
_entity.type
_entity.pdbx_description
1 polymer ?
#
loop_
_entity_poly.entity_id
_entity_poly.type
_entity_poly.pdbx_seq_one_letter_code
_entity_poly.pdbx_strand_id
1 'polypeptide(L)'
;MVSLDAGKVINVTPRYARLRADPNGSTKSPIIGWQNIELISDRPLETMLNEFKQLKKEYPDRILIGSIMEEYNKAAWHELIERVEESGVDALEINFSCPHGMPERKMGAAVGQDCALLEEVSGWINEKATVPVWSKMTPNITDITQPSRIALKSGSEGIAAINTIMSVMGIDLKTLRPEPCVEGYSTPGGYSARAVHPIALAKVMQIARLIKEEFPEGRSLSAIGGVETGNDAAEFILLGADTVQVCTGVMMHGYGLVKKLCTELQDFMRMHDFTSIEDFRGASLPYFTTHTDLVQRQKEAIKQRKAIRMGLQSDKDWTGDGFVKETESMVSN
;
A
#
# COMPACT_ATOMS: atom_id res chain seq x y z
N MET A 1 -7.21 6.79 -13.44
CA MET A 1 -8.51 6.16 -13.13
C MET A 1 -9.52 6.66 -14.15
N VAL A 2 -10.56 5.89 -14.44
CA VAL A 2 -11.59 6.17 -15.48
C VAL A 2 -12.83 6.80 -14.85
N SER A 3 -13.47 7.73 -15.57
CA SER A 3 -14.79 8.32 -15.25
C SER A 3 -15.61 8.49 -16.53
N LEU A 4 -16.92 8.74 -16.42
CA LEU A 4 -17.79 8.94 -17.59
C LEU A 4 -17.43 10.19 -18.38
N ASP A 5 -17.23 11.31 -17.69
CA ASP A 5 -16.94 12.60 -18.31
C ASP A 5 -15.54 13.09 -17.92
N ALA A 6 -14.55 12.70 -18.73
CA ALA A 6 -13.16 13.15 -18.58
C ALA A 6 -12.98 14.64 -18.90
N GLY A 7 -13.92 15.30 -19.58
CA GLY A 7 -13.84 16.72 -19.92
C GLY A 7 -13.91 17.64 -18.70
N LYS A 8 -14.42 17.13 -17.57
CA LYS A 8 -14.40 17.79 -16.26
C LYS A 8 -13.02 17.81 -15.62
N VAL A 9 -12.06 17.04 -16.12
CA VAL A 9 -10.74 16.83 -15.53
C VAL A 9 -9.71 17.64 -16.29
N ILE A 10 -9.17 18.68 -15.65
CA ILE A 10 -8.15 19.55 -16.24
C ILE A 10 -6.92 19.51 -15.37
N ASN A 11 -5.89 18.80 -15.83
CA ASN A 11 -4.60 18.74 -15.14
C ASN A 11 -3.80 20.03 -15.38
N VAL A 12 -3.18 20.53 -14.31
CA VAL A 12 -2.26 21.67 -14.38
C VAL A 12 -0.82 21.23 -14.68
N THR A 13 0.04 22.18 -15.06
CA THR A 13 1.48 21.95 -15.24
C THR A 13 2.27 23.15 -14.69
N PRO A 14 3.34 22.94 -13.89
CA PRO A 14 3.83 21.65 -13.38
C PRO A 14 2.89 21.06 -12.32
N ARG A 15 2.86 19.73 -12.21
CA ARG A 15 2.02 19.02 -11.23
C ARG A 15 2.78 18.02 -10.36
N TYR A 16 4.10 18.01 -10.45
CA TYR A 16 4.96 17.13 -9.65
C TYR A 16 6.09 17.91 -8.99
N ALA A 17 6.41 17.52 -7.76
CA ALA A 17 7.59 17.98 -7.04
C ALA A 17 8.30 16.79 -6.39
N ARG A 18 9.59 16.96 -6.07
CA ARG A 18 10.47 15.86 -5.65
C ARG A 18 11.23 16.22 -4.38
N LEU A 19 11.24 15.31 -3.41
CA LEU A 19 12.13 15.36 -2.25
C LEU A 19 13.35 14.50 -2.50
N ARG A 20 14.54 15.06 -2.28
CA ARG A 20 15.82 14.36 -2.41
C ARG A 20 16.42 14.05 -1.04
N ALA A 21 17.16 12.95 -0.97
CA ALA A 21 17.81 12.50 0.26
C ALA A 21 18.81 13.54 0.81
N ASP A 22 19.59 14.16 -0.08
CA ASP A 22 20.49 15.25 0.27
C ASP A 22 19.89 16.58 -0.21
N PRO A 23 19.42 17.47 0.70
CA PRO A 23 18.86 18.76 0.33
C PRO A 23 19.92 19.76 -0.17
N ASN A 24 21.20 19.53 0.13
CA ASN A 24 22.33 20.34 -0.36
C ASN A 24 23.07 19.65 -1.51
N GLY A 25 22.65 18.44 -1.86
CA GLY A 25 23.34 17.58 -2.80
C GLY A 25 23.10 17.95 -4.26
N SER A 26 23.98 17.45 -5.12
CA SER A 26 23.81 17.56 -6.58
C SER A 26 22.44 17.05 -7.02
N THR A 27 21.97 17.48 -8.20
CA THR A 27 20.75 16.95 -8.85
C THR A 27 20.75 15.43 -9.07
N LYS A 28 21.88 14.75 -8.78
CA LYS A 28 22.05 13.30 -8.79
C LYS A 28 21.67 12.60 -7.47
N SER A 29 21.38 13.33 -6.39
CA SER A 29 20.93 12.71 -5.13
C SER A 29 19.65 11.88 -5.38
N PRO A 30 19.52 10.68 -4.79
CA PRO A 30 18.31 9.87 -4.90
C PRO A 30 17.05 10.65 -4.50
N ILE A 31 15.97 10.41 -5.24
CA ILE A 31 14.65 10.91 -4.90
C ILE A 31 14.07 9.94 -3.87
N ILE A 32 13.65 10.47 -2.73
CA ILE A 32 13.04 9.69 -1.65
C ILE A 32 11.56 10.00 -1.46
N GLY A 33 11.11 11.14 -1.99
CA GLY A 33 9.73 11.58 -1.93
C GLY A 33 9.27 12.17 -3.25
N TRP A 34 8.01 11.96 -3.58
CA TRP A 34 7.40 12.51 -4.79
C TRP A 34 6.00 12.99 -4.46
N GLN A 35 5.71 14.26 -4.74
CA GLN A 35 4.37 14.83 -4.59
C GLN A 35 3.75 15.00 -5.97
N ASN A 36 2.47 14.67 -6.09
CA ASN A 36 1.66 15.01 -7.26
C ASN A 36 0.43 15.83 -6.86
N ILE A 37 0.02 16.76 -7.73
CA ILE A 37 -1.31 17.40 -7.69
C ILE A 37 -2.11 17.00 -8.94
N GLU A 38 -1.88 15.77 -9.42
CA GLU A 38 -2.54 15.20 -10.59
C GLU A 38 -3.94 14.69 -10.22
N LEU A 39 -4.88 14.83 -11.15
CA LEU A 39 -6.24 14.34 -11.01
C LEU A 39 -6.36 12.91 -11.59
N ILE A 40 -7.59 12.45 -11.82
CA ILE A 40 -7.83 11.22 -12.57
C ILE A 40 -7.46 11.40 -14.06
N SER A 41 -7.74 10.39 -14.90
CA SER A 41 -7.42 10.50 -16.32
C SER A 41 -8.27 11.60 -16.98
N ASP A 42 -7.63 12.44 -17.77
CA ASP A 42 -8.25 13.42 -18.68
C ASP A 42 -8.50 12.85 -20.08
N ARG A 43 -8.34 11.53 -20.24
CA ARG A 43 -8.53 10.83 -21.51
C ARG A 43 -10.00 10.41 -21.65
N PRO A 44 -10.59 10.53 -22.86
CA PRO A 44 -11.97 10.13 -23.08
C PRO A 44 -12.22 8.66 -22.71
N LEU A 45 -13.36 8.37 -22.06
CA LEU A 45 -13.76 7.02 -21.67
C LEU A 45 -13.66 6.02 -22.82
N GLU A 46 -14.22 6.35 -23.98
CA GLU A 46 -14.23 5.45 -25.16
C GLU A 46 -12.82 5.08 -25.64
N THR A 47 -11.82 5.95 -25.41
CA THR A 47 -10.43 5.63 -25.74
C THR A 47 -9.88 4.57 -24.77
N MET A 48 -10.11 4.75 -23.47
CA MET A 48 -9.64 3.82 -22.44
C MET A 48 -10.33 2.45 -22.58
N LEU A 49 -11.64 2.42 -22.84
CA LEU A 49 -12.38 1.17 -23.04
C LEU A 49 -11.88 0.38 -24.26
N ASN A 50 -11.54 1.07 -25.35
CA ASN A 50 -10.96 0.42 -26.53
C ASN A 50 -9.57 -0.16 -26.25
N GLU A 51 -8.75 0.54 -25.47
CA GLU A 51 -7.43 0.05 -25.04
C GLU A 51 -7.56 -1.14 -24.09
N PHE A 52 -8.52 -1.14 -23.17
CA PHE A 52 -8.77 -2.29 -22.30
C PHE A 52 -9.15 -3.54 -23.11
N LYS A 53 -10.07 -3.40 -24.07
CA LYS A 53 -10.44 -4.48 -25.01
C LYS A 53 -9.23 -4.98 -25.80
N GLN A 54 -8.39 -4.07 -26.30
CA GLN A 54 -7.17 -4.41 -27.02
C GLN A 54 -6.19 -5.18 -26.13
N LEU A 55 -5.94 -4.70 -24.90
CA LEU A 55 -5.02 -5.33 -23.95
C LEU A 55 -5.48 -6.74 -23.58
N LYS A 56 -6.76 -6.95 -23.29
CA LYS A 56 -7.29 -8.29 -23.01
C LYS A 56 -7.24 -9.23 -24.21
N LYS A 57 -7.37 -8.70 -25.42
CA LYS A 57 -7.21 -9.49 -26.66
C LYS A 57 -5.75 -9.90 -26.89
N GLU A 58 -4.80 -8.99 -26.66
CA GLU A 58 -3.36 -9.25 -26.89
C GLU A 58 -2.71 -10.05 -25.76
N TYR A 59 -3.21 -9.90 -24.52
CA TYR A 59 -2.65 -10.50 -23.32
C TYR A 59 -3.75 -11.13 -22.45
N PRO A 60 -4.44 -12.17 -22.93
CA PRO A 60 -5.58 -12.77 -22.23
C PRO A 60 -5.18 -13.43 -20.88
N ASP A 61 -3.91 -13.82 -20.75
CA ASP A 61 -3.31 -14.43 -19.56
C ASP A 61 -2.94 -13.42 -18.46
N ARG A 62 -2.96 -12.12 -18.76
CA ARG A 62 -2.63 -11.06 -17.81
C ARG A 62 -3.90 -10.46 -17.22
N ILE A 63 -3.85 -10.25 -15.91
CA ILE A 63 -4.91 -9.57 -15.16
C ILE A 63 -4.91 -8.08 -15.53
N LEU A 64 -6.07 -7.58 -15.92
CA LEU A 64 -6.36 -6.17 -16.15
C LEU A 64 -7.42 -5.71 -15.16
N ILE A 65 -7.08 -4.74 -14.32
CA ILE A 65 -7.99 -4.16 -13.33
C ILE A 65 -8.42 -2.77 -13.78
N GLY A 66 -9.73 -2.57 -13.94
CA GLY A 66 -10.31 -1.27 -14.25
C GLY A 66 -10.36 -0.38 -13.02
N SER A 67 -9.41 0.56 -12.88
CA SER A 67 -9.40 1.51 -11.77
C SER A 67 -10.31 2.71 -12.06
N ILE A 68 -11.47 2.81 -11.39
CA ILE A 68 -12.59 3.73 -11.71
C ILE A 68 -12.92 4.70 -10.56
N MET A 69 -13.52 5.85 -10.89
CA MET A 69 -14.00 6.86 -9.95
C MET A 69 -15.12 7.68 -10.58
N GLU A 70 -16.22 7.89 -9.84
CA GLU A 70 -17.36 8.69 -10.32
C GLU A 70 -17.98 9.57 -9.21
N GLU A 71 -18.72 10.61 -9.62
CA GLU A 71 -19.48 11.50 -8.73
C GLU A 71 -20.49 10.73 -7.88
N TYR A 72 -20.97 11.33 -6.78
CA TYR A 72 -21.98 10.71 -5.90
C TYR A 72 -23.36 10.61 -6.59
N ASN A 73 -23.48 9.67 -7.52
CA ASN A 73 -24.65 9.43 -8.34
C ASN A 73 -24.73 7.95 -8.71
N LYS A 74 -25.72 7.25 -8.16
CA LYS A 74 -25.92 5.82 -8.37
C LYS A 74 -26.01 5.43 -9.85
N ALA A 75 -26.75 6.19 -10.66
CA ALA A 75 -26.92 5.89 -12.08
C ALA A 75 -25.60 6.01 -12.86
N ALA A 76 -24.80 7.03 -12.55
CA ALA A 76 -23.48 7.23 -13.15
C ALA A 76 -22.51 6.10 -12.77
N TRP A 77 -22.50 5.67 -11.50
CA TRP A 77 -21.72 4.51 -11.06
C TRP A 77 -22.14 3.24 -11.81
N HIS A 78 -23.44 2.99 -11.91
CA HIS A 78 -23.95 1.80 -12.61
C HIS A 78 -23.56 1.78 -14.09
N GLU A 79 -23.68 2.92 -14.77
CA GLU A 79 -23.29 3.06 -16.17
C GLU A 79 -21.78 2.84 -16.36
N LEU A 80 -20.95 3.46 -15.52
CA LEU A 80 -19.50 3.33 -15.61
C LEU A 80 -19.05 1.89 -15.39
N ILE A 81 -19.60 1.21 -14.38
CA ILE A 81 -19.30 -0.20 -14.10
C ILE A 81 -19.66 -1.08 -15.30
N GLU A 82 -20.86 -0.91 -15.87
CA GLU A 82 -21.29 -1.67 -17.04
C GLU A 82 -20.36 -1.49 -18.23
N ARG A 83 -20.08 -0.22 -18.60
CA ARG A 83 -19.26 0.11 -19.78
C ARG A 83 -17.78 -0.28 -19.60
N VAL A 84 -17.30 -0.38 -18.36
CA VAL A 84 -15.94 -0.88 -18.04
C VAL A 84 -15.90 -2.41 -18.00
N GLU A 85 -16.87 -3.10 -17.40
CA GLU A 85 -16.93 -4.57 -17.41
C GLU A 85 -17.10 -5.13 -18.83
N GLU A 86 -17.88 -4.48 -19.69
CA GLU A 86 -18.01 -4.82 -21.12
C GLU A 86 -16.68 -4.73 -21.90
N SER A 87 -15.66 -4.07 -21.34
CA SER A 87 -14.31 -4.05 -21.93
C SER A 87 -13.49 -5.31 -21.63
N GLY A 88 -13.99 -6.20 -20.77
CA GLY A 88 -13.38 -7.48 -20.43
C GLY A 88 -12.36 -7.40 -19.30
N VAL A 89 -12.39 -6.36 -18.46
CA VAL A 89 -11.54 -6.28 -17.27
C VAL A 89 -11.80 -7.47 -16.33
N ASP A 90 -10.77 -7.93 -15.63
CA ASP A 90 -10.87 -9.09 -14.74
C ASP A 90 -11.33 -8.72 -13.33
N ALA A 91 -11.18 -7.45 -12.95
CA ALA A 91 -11.63 -6.88 -11.67
C ALA A 91 -11.78 -5.36 -11.78
N LEU A 92 -12.45 -4.76 -10.79
CA LEU A 92 -12.54 -3.31 -10.62
C LEU A 92 -11.71 -2.86 -9.42
N GLU A 93 -11.04 -1.72 -9.54
CA GLU A 93 -10.45 -1.02 -8.39
C GLU A 93 -11.19 0.32 -8.20
N ILE A 94 -11.90 0.46 -7.08
CA ILE A 94 -12.68 1.65 -6.77
C ILE A 94 -11.81 2.64 -6.02
N ASN A 95 -11.61 3.82 -6.61
CA ASN A 95 -10.80 4.85 -5.98
C ASN A 95 -11.62 5.71 -5.00
N PHE A 96 -11.70 5.27 -3.74
CA PHE A 96 -12.23 6.07 -2.63
C PHE A 96 -11.18 7.00 -1.98
N SER A 97 -10.06 7.28 -2.65
CA SER A 97 -8.87 7.73 -1.92
C SER A 97 -8.09 8.88 -2.54
N CYS A 98 -8.58 9.52 -3.61
CA CYS A 98 -7.96 10.71 -4.15
C CYS A 98 -7.93 11.83 -3.08
N PRO A 99 -6.77 12.22 -2.52
CA PRO A 99 -6.72 13.11 -1.36
C PRO A 99 -6.96 14.58 -1.72
N HIS A 100 -6.90 14.92 -3.00
CA HIS A 100 -7.04 16.27 -3.55
C HIS A 100 -8.13 16.36 -4.62
N GLY A 101 -8.79 15.23 -4.91
CA GLY A 101 -9.75 15.12 -6.00
C GLY A 101 -11.08 15.72 -5.60
N MET A 102 -11.31 16.96 -6.02
CA MET A 102 -12.58 17.69 -5.96
C MET A 102 -13.42 17.41 -4.71
N PRO A 103 -12.93 17.74 -3.48
CA PRO A 103 -13.70 17.56 -2.24
C PRO A 103 -15.11 18.16 -2.32
N GLU A 104 -15.25 19.28 -3.04
CA GLU A 104 -16.50 19.97 -3.30
C GLU A 104 -17.54 19.13 -4.07
N ARG A 105 -17.13 18.04 -4.72
CA ARG A 105 -18.00 17.10 -5.44
C ARG A 105 -18.27 15.80 -4.69
N LYS A 106 -17.80 15.68 -3.44
CA LYS A 106 -17.93 14.47 -2.60
C LYS A 106 -17.41 13.20 -3.28
N MET A 107 -16.20 13.27 -3.83
CA MET A 107 -15.53 12.15 -4.50
C MET A 107 -14.21 11.79 -3.81
N GLY A 108 -13.64 10.63 -4.14
CA GLY A 108 -12.31 10.23 -3.67
C GLY A 108 -12.23 10.14 -2.15
N ALA A 109 -11.20 10.75 -1.55
CA ALA A 109 -10.94 10.65 -0.11
C ALA A 109 -12.07 11.20 0.78
N ALA A 110 -12.92 12.09 0.25
CA ALA A 110 -14.11 12.54 0.98
C ALA A 110 -15.09 11.39 1.27
N VAL A 111 -15.20 10.42 0.35
CA VAL A 111 -15.95 9.17 0.56
C VAL A 111 -15.13 8.19 1.39
N GLY A 112 -13.84 8.03 1.11
CA GLY A 112 -12.98 7.08 1.83
C GLY A 112 -12.76 7.36 3.32
N GLN A 113 -13.05 8.59 3.77
CA GLN A 113 -12.96 9.00 5.18
C GLN A 113 -14.31 8.94 5.90
N ASP A 114 -15.43 8.89 5.17
CA ASP A 114 -16.78 8.83 5.72
C ASP A 114 -17.35 7.42 5.53
N CYS A 115 -17.41 6.67 6.62
CA CYS A 115 -17.88 5.29 6.59
C CYS A 115 -19.34 5.15 6.11
N ALA A 116 -20.21 6.13 6.36
CA ALA A 116 -21.60 6.05 5.93
C ALA A 116 -21.72 6.26 4.42
N LEU A 117 -21.01 7.26 3.89
CA LEU A 117 -20.94 7.46 2.43
C LEU A 117 -20.27 6.28 1.73
N LEU A 118 -19.20 5.72 2.31
CA LEU A 118 -18.52 4.56 1.77
C LEU A 118 -19.46 3.35 1.70
N GLU A 119 -20.23 3.08 2.76
CA GLU A 119 -21.19 1.98 2.80
C GLU A 119 -22.22 2.10 1.67
N GLU A 120 -22.80 3.29 1.50
CA GLU A 120 -23.82 3.55 0.50
C GLU A 120 -23.27 3.38 -0.93
N VAL A 121 -22.14 4.01 -1.24
CA VAL A 121 -21.51 3.92 -2.58
C VAL A 121 -21.02 2.50 -2.86
N SER A 122 -20.44 1.82 -1.87
CA SER A 122 -20.03 0.41 -2.01
C SER A 122 -21.24 -0.49 -2.26
N GLY A 123 -22.39 -0.21 -1.64
CA GLY A 123 -23.64 -0.90 -1.91
C GLY A 123 -24.10 -0.75 -3.36
N TRP A 124 -24.03 0.46 -3.94
CA TRP A 124 -24.36 0.67 -5.35
C TRP A 124 -23.41 -0.07 -6.29
N ILE A 125 -22.11 -0.06 -5.98
CA ILE A 125 -21.10 -0.72 -6.80
C ILE A 125 -21.34 -2.23 -6.80
N ASN A 126 -21.50 -2.84 -5.63
CA ASN A 126 -21.69 -4.30 -5.51
C ASN A 126 -23.08 -4.77 -5.99
N GLU A 127 -24.08 -3.88 -6.08
CA GLU A 127 -25.35 -4.17 -6.73
C GLU A 127 -25.19 -4.38 -8.26
N LYS A 128 -24.24 -3.67 -8.89
CA LYS A 128 -24.05 -3.68 -10.35
C LYS A 128 -22.88 -4.55 -10.81
N ALA A 129 -21.78 -4.58 -10.05
CA ALA A 129 -20.56 -5.25 -10.46
C ALA A 129 -20.74 -6.77 -10.54
N THR A 130 -20.19 -7.37 -11.59
CA THR A 130 -20.20 -8.82 -11.80
C THR A 130 -18.80 -9.43 -11.71
N VAL A 131 -17.75 -8.60 -11.80
CA VAL A 131 -16.36 -8.99 -11.52
C VAL A 131 -15.95 -8.60 -10.10
N PRO A 132 -14.89 -9.21 -9.52
CA PRO A 132 -14.42 -8.86 -8.18
C PRO A 132 -14.11 -7.37 -8.01
N VAL A 133 -14.48 -6.81 -6.85
CA VAL A 133 -14.32 -5.38 -6.56
C VAL A 133 -13.28 -5.17 -5.46
N TRP A 134 -12.25 -4.37 -5.76
CA TRP A 134 -11.25 -3.93 -4.80
C TRP A 134 -11.42 -2.47 -4.44
N SER A 135 -11.51 -2.17 -3.15
CA SER A 135 -11.65 -0.79 -2.67
C SER A 135 -10.28 -0.19 -2.30
N LYS A 136 -9.86 0.88 -2.99
CA LYS A 136 -8.56 1.52 -2.77
C LYS A 136 -8.62 2.56 -1.66
N MET A 137 -7.92 2.29 -0.55
CA MET A 137 -8.04 3.06 0.70
C MET A 137 -7.06 4.23 0.81
N THR A 138 -7.53 5.31 1.40
CA THR A 138 -6.72 6.48 1.71
C THR A 138 -5.96 6.26 3.03
N PRO A 139 -4.66 6.57 3.10
CA PRO A 139 -3.92 6.52 4.37
C PRO A 139 -4.20 7.74 5.26
N ASN A 140 -4.91 8.75 4.74
CA ASN A 140 -5.16 10.04 5.39
C ASN A 140 -6.29 9.93 6.43
N ILE A 141 -6.19 8.94 7.30
CA ILE A 141 -7.19 8.60 8.32
C ILE A 141 -6.49 8.03 9.55
N THR A 142 -7.07 8.29 10.72
CA THR A 142 -6.56 7.80 12.01
C THR A 142 -6.47 6.27 12.02
N ASP A 143 -7.59 5.61 11.72
CA ASP A 143 -7.71 4.16 11.69
C ASP A 143 -8.22 3.71 10.32
N ILE A 144 -7.33 3.12 9.51
CA ILE A 144 -7.66 2.64 8.17
C ILE A 144 -8.52 1.38 8.20
N THR A 145 -8.58 0.69 9.35
CA THR A 145 -9.39 -0.53 9.49
C THR A 145 -10.87 -0.23 9.45
N GLN A 146 -11.32 0.97 9.87
CA GLN A 146 -12.74 1.32 9.87
C GLN A 146 -13.34 1.35 8.45
N PRO A 147 -12.87 2.19 7.51
CA PRO A 147 -13.41 2.20 6.15
C PRO A 147 -13.16 0.87 5.42
N SER A 148 -12.05 0.18 5.71
CA SER A 148 -11.78 -1.15 5.14
C SER A 148 -12.82 -2.19 5.59
N ARG A 149 -13.18 -2.18 6.88
CA ARG A 149 -14.19 -3.07 7.49
C ARG A 149 -15.60 -2.79 6.98
N ILE A 150 -15.90 -1.56 6.59
CA ILE A 150 -17.14 -1.20 5.89
C ILE A 150 -17.10 -1.68 4.45
N ALA A 151 -16.04 -1.37 3.69
CA ALA A 151 -15.92 -1.78 2.28
C ALA A 151 -16.07 -3.30 2.09
N LEU A 152 -15.43 -4.08 2.98
CA LEU A 152 -15.54 -5.54 2.98
C LEU A 152 -16.97 -6.02 3.32
N LYS A 153 -17.62 -5.44 4.35
CA LYS A 153 -19.02 -5.75 4.71
C LYS A 153 -20.02 -5.40 3.61
N SER A 154 -19.76 -4.32 2.88
CA SER A 154 -20.59 -3.87 1.78
C SER A 154 -20.38 -4.68 0.50
N GLY A 155 -19.42 -5.61 0.46
CA GLY A 155 -19.25 -6.58 -0.62
C GLY A 155 -17.91 -6.55 -1.37
N SER A 156 -16.93 -5.69 -1.02
CA SER A 156 -15.63 -5.67 -1.72
C SER A 156 -14.86 -6.99 -1.52
N GLU A 157 -14.45 -7.67 -2.60
CA GLU A 157 -13.57 -8.85 -2.57
C GLU A 157 -12.12 -8.53 -2.19
N GLY A 158 -11.74 -7.26 -2.16
CA GLY A 158 -10.41 -6.90 -1.72
C GLY A 158 -10.23 -5.45 -1.33
N ILE A 159 -9.09 -5.19 -0.72
CA ILE A 159 -8.65 -3.87 -0.34
C ILE A 159 -7.33 -3.58 -1.05
N ALA A 160 -7.22 -2.41 -1.67
CA ALA A 160 -5.96 -1.91 -2.20
C ALA A 160 -5.44 -0.80 -1.28
N ALA A 161 -4.25 -0.98 -0.69
CA ALA A 161 -3.75 -0.06 0.33
C ALA A 161 -2.24 0.18 0.17
N ILE A 162 -1.74 1.43 0.11
CA ILE A 162 -2.43 2.70 0.33
C ILE A 162 -2.41 3.58 -0.93
N ASN A 163 -3.34 4.53 -1.00
CA ASN A 163 -3.16 5.71 -1.85
C ASN A 163 -2.09 6.65 -1.26
N THR A 164 -1.87 7.79 -1.90
CA THR A 164 -0.90 8.81 -1.50
C THR A 164 -1.26 9.50 -0.18
N ILE A 165 -0.22 9.96 0.53
CA ILE A 165 -0.35 10.70 1.79
C ILE A 165 -0.43 12.19 1.48
N MET A 166 -1.39 12.91 2.03
CA MET A 166 -1.52 14.36 1.83
C MET A 166 -0.28 15.09 2.37
N SER A 167 0.29 15.97 1.55
CA SER A 167 1.52 16.69 1.89
C SER A 167 1.60 18.05 1.17
N VAL A 168 2.51 18.89 1.66
CA VAL A 168 3.11 20.00 0.90
C VAL A 168 4.59 19.65 0.73
N MET A 169 5.11 19.64 -0.50
CA MET A 169 6.50 19.20 -0.74
C MET A 169 7.52 20.16 -0.14
N GLY A 170 7.32 21.47 -0.32
CA GLY A 170 8.28 22.47 0.13
C GLY A 170 7.86 23.87 -0.27
N ILE A 171 8.59 24.84 0.29
CA ILE A 171 8.48 26.27 -0.03
C ILE A 171 9.84 26.73 -0.54
N ASP A 172 9.87 27.34 -1.73
CA ASP A 172 11.05 28.04 -2.22
C ASP A 172 11.28 29.28 -1.35
N LEU A 173 12.38 29.30 -0.60
CA LEU A 173 12.69 30.36 0.36
C LEU A 173 13.05 31.71 -0.29
N LYS A 174 13.35 31.74 -1.59
CA LYS A 174 13.61 33.00 -2.32
C LYS A 174 12.31 33.64 -2.78
N THR A 175 11.38 32.84 -3.28
CA THR A 175 10.12 33.33 -3.84
C THR A 175 8.97 33.28 -2.85
N LEU A 176 9.15 32.57 -1.73
CA LEU A 176 8.13 32.25 -0.71
C LEU A 176 6.95 31.46 -1.27
N ARG A 177 7.13 30.78 -2.40
CA ARG A 177 6.07 30.04 -3.11
C ARG A 177 6.17 28.53 -2.86
N PRO A 178 5.04 27.81 -2.80
CA PRO A 178 5.03 26.37 -2.64
C PRO A 178 5.42 25.61 -3.92
N GLU A 179 5.91 24.38 -3.76
CA GLU A 179 6.17 23.43 -4.85
C GLU A 179 5.15 22.26 -4.84
N PRO A 180 4.71 21.76 -6.02
CA PRO A 180 4.95 22.33 -7.35
C PRO A 180 4.20 23.65 -7.53
N CYS A 181 4.79 24.59 -8.27
CA CYS A 181 4.25 25.95 -8.41
C CYS A 181 3.57 26.14 -9.78
N VAL A 182 2.27 26.41 -9.79
CA VAL A 182 1.47 26.74 -10.97
C VAL A 182 1.09 28.21 -10.89
N GLU A 183 1.64 29.04 -11.78
CA GLU A 183 1.38 30.49 -11.83
C GLU A 183 1.58 31.21 -10.47
N GLY A 184 2.49 30.72 -9.62
CA GLY A 184 2.75 31.28 -8.30
C GLY A 184 2.01 30.61 -7.14
N TYR A 185 1.13 29.66 -7.41
CA TYR A 185 0.26 29.00 -6.44
C TYR A 185 0.47 27.49 -6.42
N SER A 186 -0.06 26.83 -5.39
CA SER A 186 -0.12 25.37 -5.31
C SER A 186 -1.28 24.95 -4.39
N THR A 187 -1.48 23.65 -4.31
CA THR A 187 -2.39 23.00 -3.36
C THR A 187 -1.62 21.86 -2.68
N PRO A 188 -2.00 21.43 -1.46
CA PRO A 188 -1.59 20.13 -0.96
C PRO A 188 -1.78 19.05 -2.02
N GLY A 189 -0.89 18.06 -2.00
CA GLY A 189 -0.73 17.04 -3.03
C GLY A 189 -0.30 15.69 -2.44
N GLY A 190 -0.39 14.65 -3.26
CA GLY A 190 -0.21 13.26 -2.86
C GLY A 190 1.26 12.88 -2.82
N TYR A 191 1.75 12.61 -1.62
CA TYR A 191 3.09 12.11 -1.34
C TYR A 191 3.20 10.61 -1.58
N SER A 192 4.27 10.23 -2.25
CA SER A 192 4.61 8.89 -2.72
C SER A 192 6.13 8.70 -2.74
N ALA A 193 6.63 7.64 -3.38
CA ALA A 193 8.01 7.15 -3.34
C ALA A 193 8.43 6.49 -2.01
N ARG A 194 9.70 6.10 -1.93
CA ARG A 194 10.29 5.30 -0.84
C ARG A 194 9.98 5.78 0.58
N ALA A 195 9.90 7.08 0.83
CA ALA A 195 9.59 7.63 2.14
C ALA A 195 8.20 7.23 2.66
N VAL A 196 7.28 6.82 1.77
CA VAL A 196 5.95 6.32 2.15
C VAL A 196 5.99 4.86 2.62
N HIS A 197 7.01 4.09 2.25
CA HIS A 197 7.06 2.64 2.49
C HIS A 197 6.77 2.22 3.94
N PRO A 198 7.46 2.74 4.98
CA PRO A 198 7.17 2.33 6.37
C PRO A 198 5.75 2.68 6.84
N ILE A 199 5.16 3.75 6.29
CA ILE A 199 3.77 4.12 6.61
C ILE A 199 2.80 3.16 5.92
N ALA A 200 3.07 2.79 4.67
CA ALA A 200 2.30 1.81 3.93
C ALA A 200 2.36 0.43 4.61
N LEU A 201 3.54 -0.03 5.06
CA LEU A 201 3.68 -1.29 5.82
C LEU A 201 2.78 -1.30 7.06
N ALA A 202 2.76 -0.22 7.83
CA ALA A 202 1.92 -0.12 9.03
C ALA A 202 0.42 -0.23 8.68
N LYS A 203 -0.03 0.45 7.63
CA LYS A 203 -1.44 0.45 7.20
C LYS A 203 -1.85 -0.91 6.59
N VAL A 204 -0.99 -1.52 5.79
CA VAL A 204 -1.19 -2.87 5.23
C VAL A 204 -1.26 -3.91 6.34
N MET A 205 -0.36 -3.87 7.32
CA MET A 205 -0.41 -4.78 8.48
C MET A 205 -1.73 -4.68 9.24
N GLN A 206 -2.24 -3.45 9.47
CA GLN A 206 -3.52 -3.23 10.13
C GLN A 206 -4.68 -3.88 9.35
N ILE A 207 -4.71 -3.72 8.02
CA ILE A 207 -5.76 -4.29 7.16
C ILE A 207 -5.61 -5.81 7.07
N ALA A 208 -4.40 -6.34 6.96
CA ALA A 208 -4.16 -7.78 6.91
C ALA A 208 -4.63 -8.47 8.19
N ARG A 209 -4.40 -7.86 9.36
CA ARG A 209 -4.95 -8.34 10.63
C ARG A 209 -6.48 -8.29 10.64
N LEU A 210 -7.07 -7.18 10.19
CA LEU A 210 -8.53 -7.06 10.05
C LEU A 210 -9.10 -8.19 9.20
N ILE A 211 -8.56 -8.42 8.00
CA ILE A 211 -9.01 -9.49 7.10
C ILE A 211 -8.86 -10.85 7.78
N LYS A 212 -7.70 -11.15 8.37
CA LYS A 212 -7.47 -12.41 9.06
C LYS A 212 -8.41 -12.64 10.25
N GLU A 213 -8.80 -11.58 10.96
CA GLU A 213 -9.59 -11.65 12.20
C GLU A 213 -11.11 -11.62 11.95
N GLU A 214 -11.61 -10.85 10.96
CA GLU A 214 -13.05 -10.64 10.71
C GLU A 214 -13.52 -11.15 9.32
N PHE A 215 -12.61 -11.41 8.36
CA PHE A 215 -12.94 -11.81 6.97
C PHE A 215 -11.99 -12.89 6.38
N PRO A 216 -11.84 -14.07 7.00
CA PRO A 216 -10.77 -15.01 6.67
C PRO A 216 -10.89 -15.71 5.30
N GLU A 217 -12.04 -15.62 4.63
CA GLU A 217 -12.31 -16.33 3.37
C GLU A 217 -12.72 -15.37 2.27
N GLY A 218 -12.22 -15.60 1.05
CA GLY A 218 -12.70 -14.94 -0.17
C GLY A 218 -12.51 -13.42 -0.22
N ARG A 219 -11.63 -12.84 0.61
CA ARG A 219 -11.30 -11.41 0.66
C ARG A 219 -9.76 -11.22 0.64
N SER A 220 -9.25 -10.30 -0.18
CA SER A 220 -7.81 -10.15 -0.54
C SER A 220 -7.23 -8.76 -0.27
N LEU A 221 -5.90 -8.63 -0.27
CA LEU A 221 -5.16 -7.40 0.00
C LEU A 221 -4.08 -7.11 -1.05
N SER A 222 -4.23 -6.00 -1.76
CA SER A 222 -3.22 -5.46 -2.66
C SER A 222 -2.44 -4.32 -2.01
N ALA A 223 -1.18 -4.54 -1.70
CA ALA A 223 -0.31 -3.56 -1.06
C ALA A 223 0.34 -2.59 -2.06
N ILE A 224 0.51 -1.33 -1.65
CA ILE A 224 1.01 -0.23 -2.49
C ILE A 224 1.69 0.81 -1.60
N GLY A 225 2.90 1.24 -1.95
CA GLY A 225 3.56 2.38 -1.33
C GLY A 225 5.07 2.22 -1.25
N GLY A 226 5.80 3.04 -2.02
CA GLY A 226 7.27 3.12 -1.93
C GLY A 226 8.05 1.90 -2.40
N VAL A 227 7.46 1.04 -3.24
CA VAL A 227 8.09 -0.17 -3.77
C VAL A 227 9.08 0.19 -4.89
N GLU A 228 10.36 -0.14 -4.69
CA GLU A 228 11.44 0.09 -5.66
C GLU A 228 12.36 -1.15 -5.83
N THR A 229 12.19 -2.18 -4.99
CA THR A 229 12.96 -3.43 -4.99
C THR A 229 12.07 -4.64 -4.71
N GLY A 230 12.54 -5.84 -5.05
CA GLY A 230 11.83 -7.09 -4.73
C GLY A 230 11.74 -7.34 -3.22
N ASN A 231 12.69 -6.80 -2.43
CA ASN A 231 12.63 -6.85 -0.98
C ASN A 231 11.48 -5.99 -0.43
N ASP A 232 11.26 -4.78 -0.97
CA ASP A 232 10.11 -3.96 -0.58
C ASP A 232 8.78 -4.68 -0.86
N ALA A 233 8.71 -5.45 -1.96
CA ALA A 233 7.54 -6.29 -2.27
C ALA A 233 7.42 -7.48 -1.30
N ALA A 234 8.54 -8.13 -0.95
CA ALA A 234 8.56 -9.21 0.02
C ALA A 234 8.06 -8.77 1.40
N GLU A 235 8.43 -7.56 1.86
CA GLU A 235 7.93 -7.00 3.13
C GLU A 235 6.40 -6.89 3.15
N PHE A 236 5.77 -6.43 2.07
CA PHE A 236 4.32 -6.38 1.99
C PHE A 236 3.65 -7.77 2.00
N ILE A 237 4.22 -8.73 1.29
CA ILE A 237 3.69 -10.10 1.26
C ILE A 237 3.85 -10.76 2.64
N LEU A 238 4.99 -10.58 3.30
CA LEU A 238 5.22 -11.03 4.69
C LEU A 238 4.19 -10.44 5.67
N LEU A 239 3.63 -9.27 5.37
CA LEU A 239 2.54 -8.63 6.12
C LEU A 239 1.14 -9.09 5.71
N GLY A 240 1.01 -9.99 4.73
CA GLY A 240 -0.26 -10.60 4.33
C GLY A 240 -0.85 -10.07 3.04
N ALA A 241 -0.11 -9.31 2.24
CA ALA A 241 -0.58 -8.89 0.92
C ALA A 241 -0.56 -10.05 -0.10
N ASP A 242 -1.62 -10.16 -0.89
CA ASP A 242 -1.76 -11.09 -2.01
C ASP A 242 -1.07 -10.56 -3.27
N THR A 243 -1.12 -9.24 -3.48
CA THR A 243 -0.46 -8.56 -4.61
C THR A 243 0.24 -7.28 -4.17
N VAL A 244 1.20 -6.83 -4.98
CA VAL A 244 1.94 -5.58 -4.74
C VAL A 244 1.87 -4.70 -5.99
N GLN A 245 1.40 -3.44 -5.86
CA GLN A 245 1.38 -2.47 -6.95
C GLN A 245 2.54 -1.48 -6.85
N VAL A 246 2.99 -0.99 -8.00
CA VAL A 246 4.12 -0.05 -8.12
C VAL A 246 3.76 1.10 -9.05
N CYS A 247 4.05 2.33 -8.63
CA CYS A 247 3.85 3.54 -9.44
C CYS A 247 5.14 4.37 -9.52
N THR A 248 5.51 5.06 -8.43
CA THR A 248 6.65 5.99 -8.45
C THR A 248 7.98 5.32 -8.82
N GLY A 249 8.22 4.08 -8.38
CA GLY A 249 9.41 3.32 -8.78
C GLY A 249 9.50 3.18 -10.31
N VAL A 250 8.39 2.84 -10.98
CA VAL A 250 8.34 2.75 -12.46
C VAL A 250 8.49 4.13 -13.09
N MET A 251 7.91 5.18 -12.51
CA MET A 251 8.08 6.56 -13.02
C MET A 251 9.55 7.00 -12.99
N MET A 252 10.33 6.55 -11.99
CA MET A 252 11.73 6.93 -11.83
C MET A 252 12.70 6.03 -12.60
N HIS A 253 12.37 4.75 -12.79
CA HIS A 253 13.29 3.73 -13.30
C HIS A 253 12.82 3.03 -14.59
N GLY A 254 11.62 3.36 -15.09
CA GLY A 254 11.01 2.76 -16.27
C GLY A 254 10.40 1.37 -16.02
N TYR A 255 9.69 0.86 -17.02
CA TYR A 255 8.99 -0.44 -16.95
C TYR A 255 9.94 -1.64 -16.71
N GLY A 256 11.22 -1.50 -17.05
CA GLY A 256 12.23 -2.53 -16.79
C GLY A 256 12.40 -2.88 -15.31
N LEU A 257 11.98 -1.98 -14.39
CA LEU A 257 11.97 -2.22 -12.96
C LEU A 257 11.26 -3.53 -12.59
N VAL A 258 10.17 -3.88 -13.28
CA VAL A 258 9.38 -5.09 -12.97
C VAL A 258 10.24 -6.36 -13.02
N LYS A 259 11.18 -6.46 -13.99
CA LYS A 259 12.09 -7.62 -14.08
C LYS A 259 13.01 -7.71 -12.85
N LYS A 260 13.49 -6.56 -12.37
CA LYS A 260 14.32 -6.48 -11.17
C LYS A 260 13.52 -6.91 -9.93
N LEU A 261 12.29 -6.42 -9.77
CA LEU A 261 11.40 -6.81 -8.67
C LEU A 261 11.19 -8.33 -8.63
N CYS A 262 10.88 -8.96 -9.78
CA CYS A 262 10.69 -10.40 -9.86
C CYS A 262 11.97 -11.17 -9.50
N THR A 263 13.13 -10.74 -10.00
CA THR A 263 14.42 -11.40 -9.73
C THR A 263 14.78 -11.33 -8.24
N GLU A 264 14.70 -10.14 -7.65
CA GLU A 264 15.03 -9.94 -6.23
C GLU A 264 14.04 -10.67 -5.31
N LEU A 265 12.75 -10.74 -5.66
CA LEU A 265 11.77 -11.52 -4.90
C LEU A 265 12.07 -13.03 -4.97
N GLN A 266 12.48 -13.55 -6.13
CA GLN A 266 12.92 -14.94 -6.27
C GLN A 266 14.20 -15.20 -5.46
N ASP A 267 15.14 -14.25 -5.41
CA ASP A 267 16.37 -14.36 -4.62
C ASP A 267 16.08 -14.33 -3.10
N PHE A 268 15.07 -13.58 -2.65
CA PHE A 268 14.54 -13.66 -1.30
C PHE A 268 13.90 -15.03 -1.01
N MET A 269 13.05 -15.55 -1.91
CA MET A 269 12.44 -16.88 -1.73
C MET A 269 13.49 -17.99 -1.62
N ARG A 270 14.54 -17.94 -2.44
CA ARG A 270 15.68 -18.88 -2.40
C ARG A 270 16.74 -18.58 -1.32
N MET A 271 16.50 -17.60 -0.45
CA MET A 271 17.23 -17.43 0.82
C MET A 271 16.54 -18.19 1.97
N HIS A 272 15.23 -18.40 1.87
CA HIS A 272 14.39 -18.97 2.92
C HIS A 272 13.80 -20.35 2.55
N ASP A 273 14.25 -20.93 1.45
CA ASP A 273 13.73 -22.19 0.90
C ASP A 273 12.21 -22.16 0.62
N PHE A 274 11.65 -20.99 0.30
CA PHE A 274 10.26 -20.85 -0.11
C PHE A 274 10.07 -21.27 -1.57
N THR A 275 9.03 -22.04 -1.82
CA THR A 275 8.64 -22.55 -3.15
C THR A 275 7.46 -21.79 -3.74
N SER A 276 6.66 -21.12 -2.90
CA SER A 276 5.49 -20.35 -3.31
C SER A 276 5.36 -19.05 -2.51
N ILE A 277 4.58 -18.10 -3.03
CA ILE A 277 4.22 -16.87 -2.30
C ILE A 277 3.42 -17.21 -1.03
N GLU A 278 2.60 -18.27 -1.07
CA GLU A 278 1.78 -18.70 0.07
C GLU A 278 2.64 -19.17 1.25
N ASP A 279 3.85 -19.67 1.00
CA ASP A 279 4.75 -20.18 2.04
C ASP A 279 5.15 -19.11 3.05
N PHE A 280 5.10 -17.82 2.65
CA PHE A 280 5.51 -16.70 3.50
C PHE A 280 4.50 -15.56 3.59
N ARG A 281 3.38 -15.63 2.88
CA ARG A 281 2.33 -14.61 3.01
C ARG A 281 1.85 -14.52 4.45
N GLY A 282 1.95 -13.34 5.03
CA GLY A 282 1.54 -13.08 6.41
C GLY A 282 2.43 -13.71 7.50
N ALA A 283 3.59 -14.29 7.15
CA ALA A 283 4.49 -14.93 8.12
C ALA A 283 5.02 -13.96 9.19
N SER A 284 5.05 -12.65 8.89
CA SER A 284 5.47 -11.63 9.86
C SER A 284 4.35 -11.15 10.78
N LEU A 285 3.08 -11.43 10.48
CA LEU A 285 1.93 -10.95 11.26
C LEU A 285 1.95 -11.38 12.74
N PRO A 286 2.31 -12.64 13.10
CA PRO A 286 2.35 -13.08 14.49
C PRO A 286 3.37 -12.35 15.37
N TYR A 287 4.33 -11.63 14.78
CA TYR A 287 5.37 -10.90 15.51
C TYR A 287 4.95 -9.47 15.90
N PHE A 288 3.78 -8.99 15.46
CA PHE A 288 3.22 -7.71 15.89
C PHE A 288 2.36 -7.87 17.14
N THR A 289 2.74 -7.18 18.20
CA THR A 289 2.01 -7.20 19.47
C THR A 289 1.97 -5.83 20.15
N THR A 290 1.31 -5.75 21.30
CA THR A 290 1.20 -4.52 22.08
C THR A 290 2.48 -4.24 22.88
N HIS A 291 2.71 -2.99 23.26
CA HIS A 291 3.83 -2.63 24.12
C HIS A 291 3.80 -3.39 25.45
N THR A 292 2.62 -3.56 26.05
CA THR A 292 2.44 -4.31 27.30
C THR A 292 2.88 -5.77 27.15
N ASP A 293 2.53 -6.43 26.05
CA ASP A 293 2.97 -7.79 25.76
C ASP A 293 4.48 -7.87 25.51
N LEU A 294 5.07 -6.89 24.82
CA LEU A 294 6.53 -6.80 24.67
C LEU A 294 7.26 -6.71 26.01
N VAL A 295 6.74 -5.91 26.95
CA VAL A 295 7.30 -5.82 28.31
C VAL A 295 7.25 -7.17 29.01
N GLN A 296 6.14 -7.89 28.88
CA GLN A 296 5.98 -9.21 29.51
C GLN A 296 6.93 -10.24 28.90
N ARG A 297 6.99 -10.34 27.56
CA ARG A 297 7.94 -11.20 26.84
C ARG A 297 9.39 -10.90 27.20
N GLN A 298 9.74 -9.62 27.32
CA GLN A 298 11.09 -9.22 27.72
C GLN A 298 11.41 -9.67 29.14
N LYS A 299 10.48 -9.50 30.10
CA LYS A 299 10.65 -9.96 31.48
C LYS A 299 10.84 -11.48 31.54
N GLU A 300 10.04 -12.23 30.79
CA GLU A 300 10.14 -13.69 30.70
C GLU A 300 11.47 -14.14 30.10
N ALA A 301 11.91 -13.51 29.00
CA ALA A 301 13.20 -13.78 28.38
C ALA A 301 14.37 -13.47 29.34
N ILE A 302 14.30 -12.37 30.10
CA ILE A 302 15.31 -12.06 31.13
C ILE A 302 15.30 -13.12 32.24
N LYS A 303 14.12 -13.57 32.70
CA LYS A 303 14.00 -14.62 33.72
C LYS A 303 14.59 -15.94 33.22
N GLN A 304 14.31 -16.34 31.98
CA GLN A 304 14.88 -17.54 31.36
C GLN A 304 16.40 -17.44 31.22
N ARG A 305 16.92 -16.31 30.73
CA ARG A 305 18.37 -16.08 30.65
C ARG A 305 19.05 -16.13 32.02
N LYS A 306 18.41 -15.59 33.07
CA LYS A 306 18.91 -15.69 34.44
C LYS A 306 18.86 -17.12 34.97
N ALA A 307 17.81 -17.88 34.69
CA ALA A 307 17.71 -19.29 35.07
C ALA A 307 18.76 -20.15 34.37
N ILE A 308 19.06 -19.87 33.10
CA ILE A 308 20.15 -20.53 32.33
C ILE A 308 21.52 -20.09 32.84
N ARG A 309 21.67 -18.81 33.23
CA ARG A 309 22.93 -18.25 33.73
C ARG A 309 23.22 -18.63 35.19
N MET A 310 22.24 -19.10 35.94
CA MET A 310 22.52 -19.83 37.18
C MET A 310 23.10 -21.20 36.80
N GLY A 311 24.35 -21.19 36.37
CA GLY A 311 25.25 -22.34 36.48
C GLY A 311 25.41 -22.66 37.96
N LEU A 312 25.22 -23.95 38.26
CA LEU A 312 25.61 -24.66 39.48
C LEU A 312 25.28 -23.94 40.81
N GLN A 313 24.21 -24.38 41.48
CA GLN A 313 23.85 -23.86 42.81
C GLN A 313 24.91 -24.17 43.88
N SER A 314 25.80 -25.14 43.63
CA SER A 314 27.00 -25.37 44.42
C SER A 314 28.15 -25.95 43.60
N ASP A 315 29.39 -25.81 44.09
CA ASP A 315 30.59 -26.43 43.47
C ASP A 315 30.54 -27.96 43.38
N LYS A 316 29.61 -28.61 44.09
CA LYS A 316 29.40 -30.07 44.03
C LYS A 316 28.62 -30.51 42.79
N ASP A 317 27.99 -29.56 42.10
CA ASP A 317 27.12 -29.82 40.96
C ASP A 317 27.95 -30.04 39.66
N TRP A 318 29.27 -29.79 39.72
CA TRP A 318 30.24 -29.88 38.62
C TRP A 318 30.32 -31.30 38.03
N THR A 319 29.85 -31.48 36.79
CA THR A 319 30.07 -32.73 36.04
C THR A 319 30.45 -32.47 34.57
N GLY A 320 31.59 -33.02 34.16
CA GLY A 320 31.98 -33.22 32.76
C GLY A 320 32.05 -31.97 31.86
N ASP A 321 31.79 -32.19 30.56
CA ASP A 321 32.00 -31.27 29.42
C ASP A 321 31.30 -29.89 29.50
N GLY A 322 30.51 -29.64 30.56
CA GLY A 322 29.90 -28.33 30.85
C GLY A 322 30.90 -27.24 31.28
N PHE A 323 32.10 -27.63 31.73
CA PHE A 323 33.15 -26.74 32.21
C PHE A 323 33.56 -25.66 31.20
N VAL A 324 33.67 -26.01 29.91
CA VAL A 324 34.17 -25.08 28.87
C VAL A 324 33.15 -23.96 28.60
N LYS A 325 31.86 -24.29 28.54
CA LYS A 325 30.78 -23.31 28.32
C LYS A 325 30.58 -22.38 29.51
N GLU A 326 30.78 -22.86 30.74
CA GLU A 326 30.61 -22.04 31.93
C GLU A 326 31.81 -21.12 32.19
N THR A 327 33.03 -21.58 31.90
CA THR A 327 34.24 -20.76 32.01
C THR A 327 34.17 -19.51 31.11
N GLU A 328 33.65 -19.65 29.88
CA GLU A 328 33.42 -18.53 28.96
C GLU A 328 32.39 -17.50 29.47
N SER A 329 31.44 -17.92 30.33
CA SER A 329 30.41 -17.02 30.89
C SER A 329 30.87 -16.21 32.10
N MET A 330 32.03 -16.55 32.66
CA MET A 330 32.62 -15.97 33.88
C MET A 330 33.82 -15.06 33.62
N VAL A 331 34.28 -14.97 32.36
CA VAL A 331 35.27 -13.97 31.94
C VAL A 331 34.55 -12.71 31.49
N SER A 332 34.80 -11.59 32.17
CA SER A 332 34.35 -10.27 31.74
C SER A 332 35.21 -9.77 30.58
N ASN A 333 34.56 -9.24 29.52
CA ASN A 333 35.11 -8.08 28.82
C ASN A 333 34.77 -6.81 29.59
#